data_AF-A0A258WV41-F1
#
_entry.id   AF-A0A258WV41-F1
#
_cell.length_a   1.000
_cell.length_b   1.000
_cell.length_c   1.000
_cell.angle_alpha   90.00
_cell.angle_beta   90.00
_cell.angle_gamma   90.00
#
_symmetry.space_group_name_H-M   'P 1'
#
loop_
_entity.id
_entity.type
_entity.pdbx_description
1 polymer ?
#
loop_
_entity_poly.entity_id
_entity_poly.type
_entity_poly.pdbx_seq_one_letter_code
_entity_poly.pdbx_strand_id
1 'polypeptide(L)'
;MATVINDRIDVRISKEQKELIKYASELSGFKSLSEFIVFHIQAQANQIIKDSNTILHTIEDKKIFLEALINPPAPNDALKQARLDYLKFKESEQSGNSTP
;
A
#
# COMPACT_ATOMS: atom_id res chain seq x y z
N MET A 1 10.75 -30.31 -7.59
CA MET A 1 9.91 -29.66 -6.57
C MET A 1 10.71 -28.49 -6.01
N ALA A 2 10.19 -27.27 -6.08
CA ALA A 2 10.86 -26.12 -5.46
C ALA A 2 10.87 -26.33 -3.94
N THR A 3 12.04 -26.24 -3.31
CA THR A 3 12.18 -26.36 -1.86
C THR A 3 11.49 -25.16 -1.21
N VAL A 4 10.50 -25.42 -0.35
CA VAL A 4 9.90 -24.37 0.47
C VAL A 4 10.91 -23.99 1.55
N ILE A 5 11.45 -22.77 1.48
CA ILE A 5 12.34 -22.22 2.50
C ILE A 5 11.44 -21.73 3.63
N ASN A 6 11.47 -22.44 4.76
CA ASN A 6 10.74 -22.05 5.97
C ASN A 6 11.61 -21.15 6.84
N ASP A 7 11.00 -20.12 7.44
CA ASP A 7 11.64 -19.21 8.40
C ASP A 7 10.87 -19.18 9.73
N ARG A 8 11.45 -18.60 10.78
CA ARG A 8 10.90 -18.59 12.14
C ARG A 8 10.65 -17.17 12.66
N ILE A 9 9.58 -17.03 13.42
CA ILE A 9 9.26 -15.81 14.16
C ILE A 9 9.45 -16.10 15.65
N ASP A 10 10.43 -15.45 16.28
CA ASP A 10 10.72 -15.60 17.71
C ASP A 10 10.15 -14.41 18.49
N VAL A 11 9.12 -14.68 19.31
CA VAL A 11 8.43 -13.66 20.11
C VAL A 11 8.28 -14.15 21.54
N ARG A 12 8.59 -13.27 22.51
CA ARG A 12 8.28 -13.48 23.92
C ARG A 12 6.99 -12.76 24.27
N ILE A 13 6.05 -13.49 24.88
CA ILE A 13 4.76 -12.96 25.35
C ILE A 13 4.57 -13.29 26.83
N SER A 14 3.71 -12.53 27.50
CA SER A 14 3.34 -12.84 28.88
C SER A 14 2.46 -14.10 28.96
N LYS A 15 2.36 -14.68 30.16
CA LYS A 15 1.46 -15.81 30.41
C LYS A 15 0.01 -15.45 30.11
N GLU A 16 -0.43 -14.27 30.54
CA GLU A 16 -1.78 -13.74 30.31
C GLU A 16 -2.09 -13.61 28.81
N GLN A 17 -1.16 -13.04 28.03
CA GLN A 17 -1.32 -12.97 26.57
C GLN A 17 -1.46 -14.36 25.95
N LYS A 18 -0.63 -15.32 26.38
CA LYS A 18 -0.70 -16.70 25.89
C LYS A 18 -2.05 -17.34 26.19
N GLU A 19 -2.59 -17.15 27.39
CA GLU A 19 -3.88 -17.70 27.80
C GLU A 19 -5.03 -17.10 27.00
N LEU A 20 -5.02 -15.77 26.81
CA LEU A 20 -6.01 -15.06 25.99
C LEU A 20 -5.99 -15.54 24.54
N ILE A 21 -4.81 -15.63 23.91
CA ILE A 21 -4.66 -16.07 22.52
C ILE A 21 -5.09 -17.54 22.38
N LYS A 22 -4.75 -18.40 23.36
CA LYS A 22 -5.16 -19.81 23.37
C LYS A 22 -6.68 -19.95 23.43
N TYR A 23 -7.33 -19.19 24.31
CA TYR A 23 -8.79 -19.21 24.42
C TYR A 23 -9.46 -18.74 23.13
N ALA A 24 -8.97 -17.65 22.53
CA ALA A 24 -9.47 -17.16 21.24
C ALA A 24 -9.28 -18.19 20.10
N SER A 25 -8.14 -18.88 20.09
CA SER A 25 -7.84 -19.97 19.13
C SER A 25 -8.81 -21.14 19.27
N GLU A 26 -9.17 -21.52 20.49
CA GLU A 26 -10.12 -22.61 20.77
C GLU A 26 -11.54 -22.23 20.31
N LEU A 27 -11.99 -21.00 20.61
CA LEU A 27 -13.28 -20.49 20.14
C LEU A 27 -13.38 -20.40 18.61
N SER A 28 -12.26 -20.08 17.96
CA SER A 28 -12.19 -19.93 16.50
C SER A 28 -12.01 -21.26 15.76
N GLY A 29 -11.86 -22.39 16.49
CA GLY A 29 -11.79 -23.74 15.92
C GLY A 29 -10.46 -24.11 15.26
N PHE A 30 -9.36 -23.41 15.58
CA PHE A 30 -8.05 -23.71 15.02
C PHE A 30 -7.43 -24.97 15.64
N LYS A 31 -6.68 -25.74 14.84
CA LYS A 31 -6.06 -26.99 15.28
C LYS A 31 -4.83 -26.76 16.15
N SER A 32 -4.19 -25.60 16.02
CA SER A 32 -3.04 -25.22 16.84
C SER A 32 -2.96 -23.71 17.07
N LEU A 33 -2.34 -23.33 18.19
CA LEU A 33 -2.09 -21.93 18.53
C LEU A 33 -1.21 -21.23 17.48
N SER A 34 -0.22 -21.93 16.93
CA SER A 34 0.66 -21.38 15.89
C SER A 34 -0.10 -21.09 14.60
N GLU A 35 -1.00 -21.97 14.19
CA GLU A 35 -1.85 -21.76 13.01
C GLU A 35 -2.77 -20.53 13.20
N PHE A 36 -3.38 -20.40 14.37
CA PHE A 36 -4.17 -19.22 14.74
C PHE A 36 -3.36 -17.93 14.65
N ILE A 37 -2.16 -17.93 15.24
CA ILE A 37 -1.27 -16.75 15.23
C ILE A 37 -0.88 -16.36 13.81
N VAL A 38 -0.41 -17.32 13.00
CA VAL A 38 0.03 -17.05 11.62
C VAL A 38 -1.14 -16.53 10.78
N PHE A 39 -2.32 -17.16 10.90
CA PHE A 39 -3.52 -16.74 10.16
C PHE A 39 -3.90 -15.27 10.46
N HIS A 40 -3.98 -14.90 11.74
CA HIS A 40 -4.39 -13.55 12.13
C HIS A 40 -3.31 -12.50 11.85
N ILE A 41 -2.03 -12.82 12.07
CA ILE A 41 -0.93 -11.90 11.73
C ILE A 41 -0.89 -11.66 10.22
N GLN A 42 -1.06 -12.69 9.40
CA GLN A 42 -1.09 -12.54 7.95
C GLN A 42 -2.28 -11.70 7.49
N ALA A 43 -3.48 -11.95 8.03
CA ALA A 43 -4.67 -11.17 7.73
C ALA A 43 -4.46 -9.68 8.08
N GLN A 44 -3.91 -9.40 9.26
CA GLN A 44 -3.66 -8.04 9.71
C GLN A 44 -2.57 -7.35 8.89
N ALA A 45 -1.49 -8.06 8.54
CA ALA A 45 -0.45 -7.52 7.67
C ALA A 45 -1.00 -7.13 6.30
N ASN A 46 -1.82 -7.99 5.69
CA ASN A 46 -2.49 -7.68 4.42
C ASN A 46 -3.39 -6.46 4.53
N GLN A 47 -4.13 -6.33 5.63
CA GLN A 47 -4.99 -5.18 5.88
C GLN A 47 -4.18 -3.88 5.99
N ILE A 48 -3.08 -3.88 6.75
CA ILE A 48 -2.17 -2.72 6.86
C ILE A 48 -1.59 -2.33 5.50
N ILE A 49 -1.14 -3.30 4.70
CA ILE A 49 -0.61 -3.05 3.35
C ILE A 49 -1.68 -2.46 2.45
N LYS A 50 -2.90 -3.00 2.50
CA LYS A 50 -4.03 -2.51 1.71
C LYS A 50 -4.39 -1.08 2.09
N ASP A 51 -4.49 -0.79 3.39
CA ASP A 51 -4.84 0.54 3.89
C ASP A 51 -3.77 1.57 3.53
N SER A 52 -2.49 1.20 3.65
CA SER A 52 -1.38 2.08 3.24
C SER A 52 -1.33 2.36 1.74
N ASN A 53 -1.74 1.41 0.89
CA ASN A 53 -1.72 1.56 -0.57
C ASN A 53 -3.02 2.16 -1.16
N THR A 54 -4.03 2.39 -0.32
CA THR A 54 -5.30 2.94 -0.79
C THR A 54 -5.21 4.46 -0.85
N ILE A 55 -5.01 5.01 -2.05
CA ILE A 55 -4.88 6.46 -2.30
C ILE A 55 -6.18 7.21 -1.96
N LEU A 56 -7.34 6.58 -2.15
CA LEU A 56 -8.66 7.18 -1.94
C LEU A 56 -9.33 6.53 -0.73
N HIS A 57 -8.89 6.91 0.46
CA HIS A 57 -9.27 6.24 1.70
C HIS A 57 -10.67 6.68 2.17
N THR A 58 -10.99 7.98 2.09
CA THR A 58 -12.30 8.50 2.52
C THR A 58 -13.33 8.55 1.40
N ILE A 59 -14.61 8.66 1.76
CA ILE A 59 -15.69 8.88 0.79
C ILE A 59 -15.50 10.24 0.08
N GLU A 60 -15.01 11.24 0.80
CA GLU A 60 -14.76 12.58 0.23
C GLU A 60 -13.64 12.55 -0.80
N ASP A 61 -12.53 11.85 -0.52
CA ASP A 61 -11.43 11.69 -1.48
C ASP A 61 -11.91 11.04 -2.77
N LYS A 62 -12.73 9.99 -2.64
CA LYS A 62 -13.33 9.29 -3.79
C LYS A 62 -14.23 10.21 -4.59
N LYS A 63 -15.01 11.08 -3.92
CA LYS A 63 -15.90 12.05 -4.56
C LYS A 63 -15.10 13.10 -5.32
N ILE A 64 -14.09 13.70 -4.70
CA ILE A 64 -13.20 14.69 -5.34
C ILE A 64 -12.50 14.07 -6.55
N PHE A 65 -11.97 12.85 -6.40
CA PHE A 65 -11.32 12.14 -7.49
C PHE A 65 -12.28 11.84 -8.65
N LEU A 66 -13.48 11.33 -8.34
CA LEU A 66 -14.49 11.03 -9.35
C LEU A 66 -14.96 12.29 -10.07
N GLU A 67 -15.17 13.38 -9.32
CA GLU A 67 -15.53 14.68 -9.89
C GLU A 67 -14.44 15.18 -10.85
N ALA A 68 -13.16 15.05 -10.47
CA ALA A 68 -12.05 15.41 -11.35
C ALA A 68 -11.94 14.54 -12.62
N LEU A 69 -12.47 13.31 -12.61
CA LEU A 69 -12.53 12.45 -13.81
C LEU A 69 -13.72 12.79 -14.72
N ILE A 70 -14.90 13.02 -14.14
CA ILE A 70 -16.13 13.27 -14.89
C ILE A 70 -16.17 14.73 -15.38
N ASN A 71 -15.74 15.66 -14.54
CA ASN A 71 -15.71 17.09 -14.78
C ASN A 71 -14.27 17.62 -14.62
N PRO A 72 -13.37 17.29 -15.57
CA PRO A 72 -11.96 17.65 -15.45
C PRO A 72 -11.78 19.18 -15.35
N PRO A 73 -11.17 19.69 -14.27
CA PRO A 73 -10.99 21.13 -14.10
C PRO A 73 -9.97 21.67 -15.11
N ALA A 74 -10.13 22.94 -15.47
CA ALA A 74 -9.14 23.63 -16.29
C ALA A 74 -7.79 23.70 -15.55
N PRO A 75 -6.64 23.57 -16.26
CA PRO A 75 -5.33 23.68 -15.65
C PRO A 75 -5.15 25.06 -15.03
N ASN A 76 -4.62 25.12 -13.81
CA ASN A 76 -4.27 26.38 -13.16
C ASN A 76 -3.01 26.99 -13.79
N ASP A 77 -2.72 28.25 -13.45
CA ASP A 77 -1.61 28.97 -14.07
C ASP A 77 -0.25 28.37 -13.71
N ALA A 78 -0.08 27.81 -12.51
CA ALA A 78 1.13 27.10 -12.12
C ALA A 78 1.40 25.88 -13.01
N LEU A 79 0.38 25.07 -13.30
CA LEU A 79 0.49 23.90 -14.18
C LEU A 79 0.78 24.31 -15.64
N LYS A 80 0.19 25.42 -16.10
CA LYS A 80 0.50 25.98 -17.43
C LYS A 80 1.96 26.41 -17.50
N GLN A 81 2.50 27.06 -16.47
CA GLN A 81 3.91 27.46 -16.43
C GLN A 81 4.86 26.26 -16.38
N ALA A 82 4.58 25.27 -15.52
CA ALA A 82 5.37 24.03 -15.44
C ALA A 82 5.46 23.30 -16.80
N ARG A 83 4.36 23.30 -17.57
CA ARG A 83 4.37 22.76 -18.94
C ARG A 83 5.29 23.56 -19.86
N LEU A 84 5.26 24.90 -19.81
CA LEU A 84 6.14 25.74 -20.64
C LEU A 84 7.61 25.51 -20.29
N ASP A 85 7.94 25.40 -19.01
CA ASP A 85 9.32 25.15 -18.57
C ASP A 85 9.81 23.77 -18.98
N TYR A 86 8.96 22.74 -18.89
CA TYR A 86 9.25 21.41 -19.42
C TYR A 86 9.52 21.43 -20.94
N LEU A 87 8.74 22.18 -21.71
CA LEU A 87 8.93 22.29 -23.16
C LEU A 87 10.27 22.95 -23.50
N LYS A 88 10.63 24.04 -22.82
CA LYS A 88 11.94 24.69 -22.99
C LYS A 88 13.10 23.75 -22.63
N PHE A 89 12.96 23.00 -21.54
CA PHE A 89 13.96 21.98 -21.16
C PHE A 89 14.12 20.93 -22.25
N LYS A 90 13.02 20.39 -22.77
CA LYS A 90 13.04 19.39 -23.85
C LYS A 90 13.66 19.94 -25.15
N GLU A 91 13.41 21.20 -25.49
CA GLU A 91 14.00 21.87 -26.66
C GLU A 91 15.51 22.04 -26.51
N SER A 92 15.99 22.36 -25.30
CA SER A 92 17.44 22.46 -25.03
C SER A 92 18.17 21.11 -25.17
N GLU A 93 17.54 19.99 -24.77
CA GLU A 93 18.10 18.64 -24.93
C GLU A 93 18.14 18.18 -26.40
N GLN A 94 17.18 18.59 -27.22
CA GLN A 94 17.17 18.23 -28.66
C GLN A 94 18.21 19.00 -29.48
N SER A 95 18.56 20.23 -29.09
CA SER A 95 19.61 21.02 -29.75
C SER A 95 21.05 20.53 -29.47
N GLY A 96 21.25 19.69 -28.45
CA GLY A 96 22.53 19.06 -28.13
C GLY A 96 22.82 17.75 -28.86
N ASN A 97 21.83 17.15 -29.54
CA ASN A 97 21.94 15.83 -30.19
C ASN A 97 21.95 15.91 -31.72
N SER A 98 22.17 17.10 -32.29
CA SER A 98 22.34 17.31 -33.73
C SER A 98 23.71 17.94 -34.01
N THR A 99 24.74 17.12 -34.06
CA THR A 99 25.94 17.38 -34.88
C THR A 99 26.49 16.02 -35.37
N PRO A 100 26.75 15.84 -36.68
CA PRO A 100 27.43 14.66 -37.23
C PRO A 100 28.85 14.46 -36.70
#